data_AF-A0A1V3WD83-F1
#
_entry.id   AF-A0A1V3WD83-F1
#
_cell.length_a   1.000
_cell.length_b   1.000
_cell.length_c   1.000
_cell.angle_alpha   90.00
_cell.angle_beta   90.00
_cell.angle_gamma   90.00
#
_symmetry.space_group_name_H-M   'P 1'
#
loop_
_entity.id
_entity.type
_entity.pdbx_description
1 polymer ?
#
loop_
_entity_poly.entity_id
_entity_poly.type
_entity_poly.pdbx_seq_one_letter_code
_entity_poly.pdbx_strand_id
1 'polypeptide(L)'
;MSAAMLFAAALIATVITGCGHKSATSTSQTSGASGSSATTSASGSSGAPSPEAQQLLQDSSKATKGLHSIHVSLQTTNITTLPMESVNADVTNQPEGNGQAVGDAMIRLQPKAPTVSKQFLVTNKTMYTKDDAGKYTSMGRQRRSTTRASFSTRTRD
;
A
#
# COMPACT_ATOMS: atom_id res chain seq x y z
N MET A 1 -29.02 -14.18 44.41
CA MET A 1 -29.89 -12.99 44.33
C MET A 1 -29.00 -11.77 44.13
N SER A 2 -29.19 -11.03 43.05
CA SER A 2 -28.85 -9.60 42.88
C SER A 2 -29.61 -9.12 41.65
N ALA A 3 -30.13 -7.89 41.66
CA ALA A 3 -31.19 -7.44 40.76
C ALA A 3 -30.84 -6.15 40.00
N ALA A 4 -31.50 -5.96 38.86
CA ALA A 4 -31.73 -4.68 38.14
C ALA A 4 -30.46 -3.95 37.62
N MET A 5 -30.50 -3.16 36.55
CA MET A 5 -31.54 -2.25 36.08
C MET A 5 -31.61 -2.12 34.54
N LEU A 6 -32.78 -1.67 34.06
CA LEU A 6 -33.01 -1.15 32.71
C LEU A 6 -32.73 0.35 32.66
N PHE A 7 -32.20 0.86 31.55
CA PHE A 7 -32.45 2.23 31.10
C PHE A 7 -32.58 2.28 29.58
N ALA A 8 -33.56 3.05 29.11
CA ALA A 8 -33.84 3.28 27.70
C ALA A 8 -33.88 4.78 27.41
N ALA A 9 -33.39 5.20 26.25
CA ALA A 9 -33.76 6.47 25.61
C ALA A 9 -33.32 6.45 24.13
N ALA A 10 -34.19 6.91 23.24
CA ALA A 10 -33.89 7.23 21.84
C ALA A 10 -33.81 8.76 21.66
N LEU A 11 -33.23 9.23 20.55
CA LEU A 11 -33.36 10.54 19.86
C LEU A 11 -32.17 10.66 18.88
N ILE A 12 -32.29 10.46 17.57
CA ILE A 12 -32.88 11.34 16.54
C ILE A 12 -32.29 12.76 16.54
N ALA A 13 -31.46 13.06 15.53
CA ALA A 13 -31.22 14.42 15.02
C ALA A 13 -30.83 14.38 13.54
N THR A 14 -31.77 14.73 12.66
CA THR A 14 -31.54 14.92 11.23
C THR A 14 -30.79 16.23 10.97
N VAL A 15 -29.76 16.22 10.11
CA VAL A 15 -29.25 17.46 9.49
C VAL A 15 -29.66 17.47 8.02
N ILE A 16 -30.65 18.31 7.72
CA ILE A 16 -31.27 18.43 6.40
C ILE A 16 -30.48 19.46 5.57
N THR A 17 -30.32 19.17 4.28
CA THR A 17 -30.03 20.06 3.14
C THR A 17 -29.70 21.54 3.43
N GLY A 18 -28.50 21.97 3.04
CA GLY A 18 -28.04 23.36 3.14
C GLY A 18 -27.34 23.90 1.88
N CYS A 19 -27.95 23.75 0.69
CA CYS A 19 -27.51 24.45 -0.52
C CYS A 19 -28.40 25.69 -0.75
N GLY A 20 -27.87 26.92 -0.59
CA GLY A 20 -28.68 28.12 -0.87
C GLY A 20 -28.06 29.45 -0.45
N HIS A 21 -27.74 30.28 -1.44
CA HIS A 21 -27.17 31.63 -1.33
C HIS A 21 -28.09 32.68 -0.65
N LYS A 22 -27.44 33.76 -0.16
CA LYS A 22 -27.92 35.16 0.08
C LYS A 22 -28.04 35.64 1.54
N SER A 23 -27.79 36.95 1.69
CA SER A 23 -27.36 37.67 2.90
C SER A 23 -28.47 38.48 3.59
N ALA A 24 -28.34 38.70 4.92
CA ALA A 24 -28.65 39.92 5.72
C ALA A 24 -28.90 39.53 7.21
N THR A 25 -28.04 39.90 8.18
CA THR A 25 -28.12 41.16 9.01
C THR A 25 -29.38 41.18 9.91
N SER A 26 -29.39 41.20 11.25
CA SER A 26 -28.47 41.65 12.34
C SER A 26 -28.96 41.04 13.70
N THR A 27 -28.40 41.19 14.91
CA THR A 27 -27.03 41.46 15.47
C THR A 27 -27.14 41.52 17.01
N SER A 28 -26.25 40.85 17.78
CA SER A 28 -25.81 41.14 19.18
C SER A 28 -25.07 39.92 19.78
N GLN A 29 -23.74 39.85 19.72
CA GLN A 29 -22.77 40.35 20.71
C GLN A 29 -22.55 39.47 21.96
N THR A 30 -21.43 38.73 21.99
CA THR A 30 -20.49 38.77 23.14
C THR A 30 -19.08 38.31 22.76
N SER A 31 -18.08 39.11 23.15
CA SER A 31 -16.69 38.77 23.49
C SER A 31 -15.81 37.90 22.57
N GLY A 32 -14.78 38.52 21.97
CA GLY A 32 -13.40 38.11 22.25
C GLY A 32 -12.45 37.80 21.09
N ALA A 33 -11.32 38.52 21.08
CA ALA A 33 -10.03 38.17 20.47
C ALA A 33 -9.93 38.03 18.93
N SER A 34 -9.53 39.15 18.31
CA SER A 34 -8.34 39.27 17.44
C SER A 34 -8.14 38.31 16.27
N GLY A 35 -8.07 38.88 15.06
CA GLY A 35 -7.92 38.13 13.82
C GLY A 35 -6.65 37.29 13.74
N SER A 36 -6.80 36.07 13.25
CA SER A 36 -5.72 35.33 12.61
C SER A 36 -5.82 35.57 11.11
N SER A 37 -4.86 36.33 10.57
CA SER A 37 -4.70 36.47 9.11
C SER A 37 -4.68 35.10 8.47
N ALA A 38 -5.25 34.96 7.27
CA ALA A 38 -5.04 33.78 6.45
C ALA A 38 -3.55 33.70 6.07
N THR A 39 -2.76 33.07 6.92
CA THR A 39 -1.40 32.65 6.61
C THR A 39 -1.51 31.57 5.56
N THR A 40 -1.42 31.99 4.30
CA THR A 40 -0.92 31.15 3.22
C THR A 40 0.46 30.68 3.65
N SER A 41 0.52 29.56 4.37
CA SER A 41 1.78 28.94 4.79
C SER A 41 2.56 28.64 3.53
N ALA A 42 3.58 29.47 3.27
CA ALA A 42 4.49 29.27 2.18
C ALA A 42 5.01 27.84 2.27
N SER A 43 4.87 27.08 1.19
CA SER A 43 5.32 25.70 1.09
C SER A 43 6.85 25.66 1.01
N GLY A 44 7.49 26.05 2.11
CA GLY A 44 8.90 25.84 2.35
C GLY A 44 9.12 24.34 2.52
N SER A 45 9.66 23.72 1.48
CA SER A 45 10.06 22.31 1.49
C SER A 45 11.25 22.11 2.45
N SER A 46 10.93 22.06 3.75
CA SER A 46 11.83 21.48 4.73
C SER A 46 11.88 19.99 4.45
N GLY A 47 12.99 19.52 3.88
CA GLY A 47 13.25 18.09 3.68
C GLY A 47 13.50 17.31 4.98
N ALA A 48 13.19 17.88 6.14
CA ALA A 48 13.26 17.22 7.43
C ALA A 48 12.08 16.24 7.61
N PRO A 49 12.30 15.05 8.21
CA PRO A 49 11.23 14.10 8.46
C PRO A 49 10.21 14.69 9.45
N SER A 50 8.93 14.72 9.07
CA SER A 50 7.85 15.17 9.95
C SER A 50 7.25 13.99 10.74
N PRO A 51 6.73 14.22 11.97
CA PRO A 51 6.04 13.18 12.74
C PRO A 51 4.84 12.56 12.00
N GLU A 52 4.13 13.35 11.20
CA GLU A 52 2.97 12.93 10.39
C GLU A 52 3.39 11.94 9.29
N ALA A 53 4.52 12.18 8.63
CA ALA A 53 5.10 11.24 7.67
C ALA A 53 5.47 9.91 8.34
N GLN A 54 6.03 9.97 9.56
CA GLN A 54 6.35 8.79 10.36
C GLN A 54 5.09 7.98 10.71
N GLN A 55 4.01 8.64 11.11
CA GLN A 55 2.73 7.99 11.43
C GLN A 55 2.12 7.32 10.18
N LEU A 56 2.11 8.03 9.03
CA LEU A 56 1.62 7.49 7.77
C LEU A 56 2.36 6.22 7.34
N LEU A 57 3.68 6.15 7.55
CA LEU A 57 4.47 4.95 7.27
C LEU A 57 4.11 3.79 8.20
N GLN A 58 3.80 4.05 9.47
CA GLN A 58 3.40 3.02 10.43
C GLN A 58 2.02 2.44 10.11
N ASP A 59 1.05 3.29 9.79
CA ASP A 59 -0.28 2.86 9.38
C ASP A 59 -0.25 2.12 8.03
N SER A 60 0.53 2.61 7.07
CA SER A 60 0.77 1.92 5.78
C SER A 60 1.46 0.56 5.98
N SER A 61 2.43 0.47 6.89
CA SER A 61 3.10 -0.78 7.26
C SER A 61 2.14 -1.78 7.90
N LYS A 62 1.25 -1.31 8.79
CA LYS A 62 0.22 -2.14 9.42
C LYS A 62 -0.80 -2.64 8.41
N ALA A 63 -1.31 -1.77 7.54
CA ALA A 63 -2.24 -2.13 6.47
C ALA A 63 -1.63 -3.15 5.50
N THR A 64 -0.40 -2.90 5.01
CA THR A 64 0.29 -3.78 4.06
C THR A 64 0.54 -5.17 4.62
N LYS A 65 0.88 -5.30 5.92
CA LYS A 65 1.05 -6.60 6.59
C LYS A 65 -0.24 -7.43 6.67
N GLY A 66 -1.41 -6.79 6.62
CA GLY A 66 -2.71 -7.45 6.61
C GLY A 66 -3.19 -7.87 5.21
N LEU A 67 -2.47 -7.54 4.14
CA LEU A 67 -2.87 -7.89 2.78
C LEU A 67 -2.58 -9.37 2.50
N HIS A 68 -3.64 -10.10 2.16
CA HIS A 68 -3.57 -11.53 1.83
C HIS A 68 -3.42 -11.80 0.32
N SER A 69 -3.91 -10.90 -0.52
CA SER A 69 -3.78 -10.95 -1.98
C SER A 69 -3.53 -9.55 -2.52
N ILE A 70 -2.60 -9.42 -3.46
CA ILE A 70 -2.24 -8.17 -4.13
C ILE A 70 -1.95 -8.43 -5.61
N HIS A 71 -2.22 -7.42 -6.43
CA HIS A 71 -1.71 -7.34 -7.79
C HIS A 71 -0.39 -6.56 -7.78
N VAL A 72 0.64 -7.05 -8.46
CA VAL A 72 1.99 -6.47 -8.46
C VAL A 72 2.45 -6.23 -9.89
N SER A 73 2.65 -4.95 -10.22
CA SER A 73 3.36 -4.51 -11.43
C SER A 73 4.74 -3.98 -11.03
N LEU A 74 5.79 -4.70 -11.43
CA LEU A 74 7.18 -4.30 -11.27
C LEU A 74 7.76 -3.93 -12.64
N GLN A 75 8.50 -2.82 -12.70
CA GLN A 75 9.27 -2.42 -13.87
C GLN A 75 10.66 -1.94 -13.45
N THR A 76 11.68 -2.45 -14.13
CA THR A 76 13.09 -2.13 -13.87
C THR A 76 13.55 -1.06 -14.85
N THR A 77 13.90 0.11 -14.34
CA THR A 77 14.39 1.23 -15.14
C THR A 77 15.89 1.43 -14.89
N ASN A 78 16.71 1.31 -15.94
CA ASN A 78 18.17 1.49 -15.92
C ASN A 78 19.00 0.51 -15.03
N ILE A 79 18.46 -0.64 -14.60
CA ILE A 79 19.23 -1.67 -13.87
C ILE A 79 19.43 -2.91 -14.75
N THR A 80 20.56 -2.95 -15.46
CA THR A 80 20.90 -4.03 -16.43
C THR A 80 21.43 -5.31 -15.80
N THR A 81 21.71 -5.29 -14.49
CA THR A 81 22.25 -6.43 -13.73
C THR A 81 21.18 -7.38 -13.18
N LEU A 82 19.91 -6.96 -13.18
CA LEU A 82 18.80 -7.80 -12.75
C LEU A 82 18.39 -8.77 -13.87
N PRO A 83 18.05 -10.03 -13.56
CA PRO A 83 17.63 -11.03 -14.54
C PRO A 83 16.19 -10.84 -15.03
N MET A 84 15.59 -9.66 -14.80
CA MET A 84 14.19 -9.35 -15.05
C MET A 84 14.02 -7.86 -15.38
N GLU A 85 13.15 -7.56 -16.35
CA GLU A 85 12.79 -6.19 -16.72
C GLU A 85 11.42 -5.79 -16.20
N SER A 86 10.46 -6.72 -16.19
CA SER A 86 9.14 -6.50 -15.61
C SER A 86 8.51 -7.78 -15.08
N VAL A 87 7.59 -7.62 -14.14
CA VAL A 87 6.64 -8.65 -13.69
C VAL A 87 5.27 -8.01 -13.58
N ASN A 88 4.26 -8.69 -14.09
CA ASN A 88 2.87 -8.33 -13.90
C ASN A 88 2.14 -9.57 -13.38
N ALA A 89 1.79 -9.61 -12.09
CA ALA A 89 1.33 -10.83 -11.44
C ALA A 89 0.39 -10.59 -10.24
N ASP A 90 -0.56 -11.50 -10.09
CA ASP A 90 -1.35 -11.64 -8.87
C ASP A 90 -0.60 -12.53 -7.88
N VAL A 91 -0.51 -12.10 -6.63
CA VAL A 91 0.19 -12.79 -5.53
C VAL A 91 -0.79 -12.96 -4.37
N THR A 92 -0.87 -14.17 -3.81
CA THR A 92 -1.62 -14.45 -2.59
C THR A 92 -0.76 -15.22 -1.58
N ASN A 93 -0.96 -14.96 -0.29
CA ASN A 93 -0.37 -15.70 0.82
C ASN A 93 -1.42 -16.53 1.58
N GLN A 94 -2.49 -16.94 0.89
CA GLN A 94 -3.53 -17.82 1.42
C GLN A 94 -3.45 -19.23 0.78
N PRO A 95 -3.45 -20.31 1.59
CA PRO A 95 -3.36 -20.33 3.05
C PRO A 95 -1.97 -19.87 3.56
N GLU A 96 -1.90 -19.41 4.81
CA GLU A 96 -0.66 -18.85 5.38
C GLU A 96 0.54 -19.79 5.24
N GLY A 97 1.66 -19.25 4.74
CA GLY A 97 2.88 -20.02 4.54
C GLY A 97 2.89 -20.90 3.28
N ASN A 98 1.84 -20.84 2.46
CA ASN A 98 1.78 -21.42 1.12
C ASN A 98 1.48 -20.33 0.07
N GLY A 99 2.40 -19.38 -0.07
CA GLY A 99 2.30 -18.32 -1.07
C GLY A 99 2.17 -18.87 -2.49
N GLN A 100 1.25 -18.27 -3.26
CA GLN A 100 0.93 -18.60 -4.63
C GLN A 100 1.00 -17.33 -5.49
N ALA A 101 1.33 -17.48 -6.77
CA ALA A 101 1.37 -16.36 -7.69
C ALA A 101 1.10 -16.82 -9.13
N VAL A 102 0.51 -15.95 -9.95
CA VAL A 102 0.31 -16.19 -11.38
C VAL A 102 0.48 -14.89 -12.15
N GLY A 103 1.12 -14.94 -13.32
CA GLY A 103 1.31 -13.76 -14.14
C GLY A 103 2.37 -13.92 -15.23
N ASP A 104 2.80 -12.79 -15.77
CA ASP A 104 3.77 -12.67 -16.84
C ASP A 104 5.05 -12.00 -16.32
N ALA A 105 6.21 -12.44 -16.81
CA ALA A 105 7.51 -11.85 -16.50
C ALA A 105 8.38 -11.72 -17.75
N MET A 106 9.07 -10.59 -17.88
CA MET A 106 10.13 -10.38 -18.88
C MET A 106 11.47 -10.72 -18.23
N ILE A 107 12.03 -11.90 -18.55
CA ILE A 107 13.22 -12.45 -17.87
C ILE A 107 14.39 -12.65 -18.82
N ARG A 108 15.61 -12.48 -18.32
CA ARG A 108 16.86 -12.77 -19.04
C ARG A 108 17.35 -14.16 -18.64
N LEU A 109 17.21 -15.12 -19.55
CA LEU A 109 17.64 -16.52 -19.31
C LEU A 109 19.16 -16.69 -19.25
N GLN A 110 19.92 -15.77 -19.85
CA GLN A 110 21.38 -15.73 -19.80
C GLN A 110 21.84 -14.28 -19.57
N PRO A 111 22.99 -14.06 -18.89
CA PRO A 111 23.57 -12.73 -18.77
C PRO A 111 23.78 -12.09 -20.15
N LYS A 112 23.37 -10.82 -20.30
CA LYS A 112 23.45 -10.03 -21.55
C LYS A 112 22.59 -10.53 -22.73
N ALA A 113 21.86 -11.63 -22.61
CA ALA A 113 20.85 -12.03 -23.61
C ALA A 113 19.61 -11.10 -23.56
N PRO A 114 18.84 -10.98 -24.65
CA PRO A 114 17.55 -10.29 -24.63
C PRO A 114 16.59 -10.92 -23.61
N THR A 115 15.63 -10.14 -23.13
CA THR A 115 14.52 -10.63 -22.32
C THR A 115 13.57 -11.48 -23.16
N VAL A 116 12.96 -12.47 -22.52
CA VAL A 116 11.86 -13.27 -23.06
C VAL A 116 10.65 -13.13 -22.16
N SER A 117 9.47 -13.02 -22.76
CA SER A 117 8.20 -13.14 -22.05
C SER A 117 7.98 -14.58 -21.62
N LYS A 118 7.66 -14.81 -20.35
CA LYS A 118 7.18 -16.10 -19.86
C LYS A 118 6.05 -15.92 -18.86
N GLN A 119 4.95 -16.64 -19.09
CA GLN A 119 3.92 -16.87 -18.08
C GLN A 119 4.46 -17.81 -17.02
N PHE A 120 4.18 -17.51 -15.76
CA PHE A 120 4.58 -18.32 -14.62
C PHE A 120 3.41 -18.58 -13.67
N LEU A 121 3.51 -19.70 -12.97
CA LEU A 121 2.61 -20.12 -11.90
C LEU A 121 3.45 -20.60 -10.72
N VAL A 122 3.19 -20.09 -9.53
CA VAL A 122 3.73 -20.60 -8.28
C VAL A 122 2.57 -21.17 -7.47
N THR A 123 2.61 -22.46 -7.19
CA THR A 123 1.66 -23.13 -6.29
C THR A 123 2.35 -24.29 -5.60
N ASN A 124 1.90 -24.65 -4.39
CA ASN A 124 2.48 -25.74 -3.58
C ASN A 124 4.02 -25.65 -3.45
N LYS A 125 4.53 -24.41 -3.30
CA LYS A 125 5.96 -24.07 -3.20
C LYS A 125 6.79 -24.50 -4.41
N THR A 126 6.18 -24.74 -5.56
CA THR A 126 6.84 -25.07 -6.83
C THR A 126 6.53 -23.98 -7.85
N MET A 127 7.55 -23.54 -8.58
CA MET A 127 7.37 -22.62 -9.70
C MET A 127 7.26 -23.43 -10.99
N TYR A 128 6.38 -22.99 -11.87
CA TYR A 128 6.18 -23.51 -13.21
C TYR A 128 6.26 -22.34 -14.19
N THR A 129 6.84 -22.58 -15.35
CA THR A 129 6.78 -21.65 -16.48
C THR A 129 5.99 -22.29 -17.62
N LYS A 130 5.29 -21.47 -18.38
CA LYS A 130 4.57 -21.91 -19.57
C LYS A 130 5.53 -21.89 -20.77
N ASP A 131 5.60 -23.01 -21.47
CA ASP A 131 6.28 -23.09 -22.76
C ASP A 131 5.39 -22.57 -23.90
N ASP A 132 5.98 -22.45 -25.09
CA ASP A 132 5.32 -21.85 -26.25
C ASP A 132 4.25 -22.78 -26.86
N ALA A 133 4.22 -24.06 -26.45
CA ALA A 133 3.12 -24.99 -26.69
C ALA A 133 1.97 -24.87 -25.66
N GLY A 134 2.07 -23.91 -24.74
CA GLY A 134 1.06 -23.60 -23.74
C GLY A 134 1.08 -24.48 -22.50
N LYS A 135 2.06 -25.39 -22.37
CA LYS A 135 2.16 -26.36 -21.28
C LYS A 135 3.00 -25.78 -20.14
N TYR A 136 2.60 -26.04 -18.90
CA TYR A 136 3.41 -25.72 -17.72
C TYR A 136 4.51 -26.78 -17.49
N THR A 137 5.71 -26.30 -17.20
CA THR A 137 6.90 -27.12 -16.90
C THR A 137 7.50 -26.66 -15.57
N SER A 138 7.82 -27.61 -14.68
CA SER A 138 8.32 -27.33 -13.33
C SER A 138 9.76 -26.80 -13.35
N MET A 139 9.96 -25.66 -12.70
CA MET A 139 11.26 -25.04 -12.44
C MET A 139 11.81 -25.39 -11.04
N GLY A 140 11.14 -26.31 -10.33
CA GLY A 140 11.54 -26.77 -9.00
C GLY A 140 10.98 -25.92 -7.84
N ARG A 141 11.39 -26.29 -6.62
CA ARG A 141 10.84 -25.70 -5.38
C ARG A 141 11.41 -24.32 -5.08
N GLN A 142 10.52 -23.38 -4.82
CA GLN A 142 10.83 -22.03 -4.37
C GLN A 142 11.28 -22.04 -2.91
N ARG A 143 12.44 -21.43 -2.63
CA ARG A 143 12.94 -21.24 -1.26
C ARG A 143 12.48 -19.88 -0.73
N ARG A 144 12.17 -19.79 0.58
CA ARG A 144 11.94 -18.49 1.24
C ARG A 144 13.26 -17.72 1.32
N SER A 145 13.39 -16.67 0.51
CA SER A 145 14.49 -15.71 0.61
C SER A 145 14.25 -14.77 1.79
N THR A 146 14.77 -15.12 2.97
CA THR A 146 14.68 -14.26 4.17
C THR A 146 15.68 -13.10 4.10
N THR A 147 15.52 -12.22 3.11
CA THR A 147 16.32 -10.99 3.00
C THR A 147 15.72 -9.94 3.93
N ARG A 148 16.24 -9.83 5.15
CA ARG A 148 16.00 -8.67 6.01
C ARG A 148 16.62 -7.44 5.33
N ALA A 149 15.78 -6.57 4.78
CA ALA A 149 16.20 -5.25 4.35
C ALA A 149 16.64 -4.44 5.58
N SER A 150 17.94 -4.40 5.86
CA SER A 150 18.51 -3.58 6.93
C SER A 150 18.67 -2.16 6.42
N PHE A 151 17.72 -1.28 6.74
CA PHE A 151 17.81 0.14 6.41
C PHE A 151 18.88 0.80 7.31
N SER A 152 20.11 0.85 6.81
CA SER A 152 21.21 1.51 7.52
C SER A 152 21.10 3.02 7.36
N THR A 153 20.59 3.69 8.40
CA THR A 153 20.73 5.14 8.55
C THR A 153 22.20 5.47 8.77
N ARG A 154 22.93 5.78 7.69
CA ARG A 154 24.27 6.35 7.79
C ARG A 154 24.15 7.81 8.22
N THR A 155 24.26 8.04 9.52
CA THR A 155 24.64 9.35 10.07
C THR A 155 25.93 9.79 9.39
N ARG A 156 25.97 11.02 8.88
CA ARG A 156 27.24 11.70 8.59
C ARG A 156 27.54 12.58 9.79
N ASP A 157 28.64 12.29 10.45
CA ASP A 157 29.42 13.27 11.19
C ASP A 157 30.15 14.20 10.20
#